data_AF-A0A8C4H057-F1
#
_entry.id   AF-A0A8C4H057-F1
#
_cell.length_a   1.000
_cell.length_b   1.000
_cell.length_c   1.000
_cell.angle_alpha   90.00
_cell.angle_beta   90.00
_cell.angle_gamma   90.00
#
_symmetry.space_group_name_H-M   'P 1'
#
loop_
_entity.id
_entity.type
_entity.pdbx_description
1 polymer ?
#
loop_
_entity_poly.entity_id
_entity_poly.type
_entity_poly.pdbx_seq_one_letter_code
_entity_poly.pdbx_strand_id
1 'polypeptide(L)'
;MSAGIKNVDFHCQSNNTAHHTDEITTKQLIVRRGQSFVLTLELTRPFNAYDPLTLTVETGPSPSERCGTRSEFGNPSPMYTSDVKAIWKYKIDQHANLQRGIVTLCVTPPVDAPVGKYSLSATVDCESNTLGTLVVLFNPWCSDDWVYLPDERERQEYVMNEDGYIWKGTSDGICSSPWIFGQFEEDMVDICLKMLDVNPKYLRDPAADVSARCNPIYVSRVVSAMINSNGDHGVLEGRWNEPYSDGIPPTHWNGSVKILRIWYGSYCKGVKYGQCWVFAGVMCTVMRFLGIPCRVVTNFQSAHDTNNSLTIDEFYDEHGLTSKTGADSVWNFHVWVEGWMKRPDLMKGDSYDGWQVLDPTPQEKSEGVFCCGPAPVKAICQGEANLKYDVPFVFAEVNADIVRWMVSRKMHSDTRTVGKYISTKAVGYTNARNDITDSYKPREGSANERAVFRRALNRVNSGDGQGDESREEPLKVEMKFKQVKSDVL
;
A
#
# COMPACT_ATOMS: atom_id res chain seq x y z
N MET A 1 7.43 2.33 -51.32
CA MET A 1 8.12 3.07 -50.24
C MET A 1 7.49 2.59 -48.95
N SER A 2 8.28 2.11 -47.98
CA SER A 2 7.77 1.75 -46.66
C SER A 2 7.15 2.98 -45.99
N ALA A 3 6.05 2.77 -45.27
CA ALA A 3 5.49 3.78 -44.37
C ALA A 3 6.41 3.93 -43.15
N GLY A 4 7.36 4.84 -43.24
CA GLY A 4 8.09 5.31 -42.06
C GLY A 4 7.19 6.18 -41.17
N ILE A 5 7.50 6.22 -39.88
CA ILE A 5 6.89 7.16 -38.93
C ILE A 5 7.74 8.44 -38.91
N LYS A 6 7.15 9.58 -39.27
CA LYS A 6 7.79 10.90 -39.28
C LYS A 6 7.77 11.56 -37.90
N ASN A 7 6.62 11.49 -37.23
CA ASN A 7 6.40 12.17 -35.96
C ASN A 7 5.43 11.36 -35.08
N VAL A 8 5.57 11.55 -33.77
CA VAL A 8 4.76 10.89 -32.74
C VAL A 8 4.27 11.97 -31.78
N ASP A 9 2.96 12.02 -31.56
CA ASP A 9 2.36 12.88 -30.54
C ASP A 9 1.61 12.03 -29.52
N PHE A 10 2.10 12.06 -28.28
CA PHE A 10 1.50 11.37 -27.13
C PHE A 10 0.39 12.18 -26.47
N HIS A 11 0.09 13.39 -26.93
CA HIS A 11 -0.96 14.25 -26.38
C HIS A 11 -0.86 14.37 -24.85
N CYS A 12 0.36 14.52 -24.30
CA CYS A 12 0.64 14.37 -22.88
C CYS A 12 -0.29 15.21 -21.99
N GLN A 13 -0.52 16.48 -22.33
CA GLN A 13 -1.38 17.35 -21.53
C GLN A 13 -2.82 16.85 -21.47
N SER A 14 -3.47 16.58 -22.61
CA SER A 14 -4.88 16.17 -22.63
C SER A 14 -5.08 14.78 -22.06
N ASN A 15 -4.16 13.85 -22.34
CA ASN A 15 -4.19 12.52 -21.75
C ASN A 15 -3.99 12.59 -20.23
N ASN A 16 -2.98 13.29 -19.74
CA ASN A 16 -2.73 13.35 -18.30
C ASN A 16 -3.89 14.02 -17.55
N THR A 17 -4.52 15.06 -18.09
CA THR A 17 -5.75 15.64 -17.50
C THR A 17 -6.89 14.62 -17.49
N ALA A 18 -7.10 13.87 -18.58
CA ALA A 18 -8.14 12.83 -18.62
C ALA A 18 -7.86 11.66 -17.65
N HIS A 19 -6.58 11.40 -17.35
CA HIS A 19 -6.13 10.35 -16.44
C HIS A 19 -5.89 10.82 -15.00
N HIS A 20 -6.15 12.10 -14.68
CA HIS A 20 -5.91 12.68 -13.36
C HIS A 20 -4.43 12.53 -12.92
N THR A 21 -3.51 12.90 -13.81
CA THR A 21 -2.05 12.82 -13.63
C THR A 21 -1.33 14.09 -14.11
N ASP A 22 -2.06 15.12 -14.51
CA ASP A 22 -1.52 16.39 -15.01
C ASP A 22 -0.88 17.26 -13.94
N GLU A 23 -1.24 17.09 -12.67
CA GLU A 23 -0.55 17.70 -11.53
C GLU A 23 0.89 17.20 -11.39
N ILE A 24 1.19 15.95 -11.79
CA ILE A 24 2.54 15.38 -11.74
C ILE A 24 3.42 16.02 -12.83
N THR A 25 2.92 16.03 -14.06
CA THR A 25 3.63 16.57 -15.22
C THR A 25 2.71 16.70 -16.42
N THR A 26 3.03 17.62 -17.31
CA THR A 26 2.40 17.76 -18.64
C THR A 26 3.35 17.38 -19.79
N LYS A 27 4.60 17.00 -19.48
CA LYS A 27 5.65 16.72 -20.47
C LYS A 27 5.79 15.23 -20.80
N GLN A 28 5.62 14.36 -19.81
CA GLN A 28 5.69 12.91 -19.95
C GLN A 28 4.30 12.30 -19.90
N LEU A 29 4.04 11.29 -20.73
CA LEU A 29 2.77 10.57 -20.70
C LEU A 29 2.69 9.69 -19.44
N ILE A 30 1.72 9.98 -18.56
CA ILE A 30 1.42 9.19 -17.37
C ILE A 30 -0.05 8.83 -17.41
N VAL A 31 -0.35 7.56 -17.52
CA VAL A 31 -1.71 7.04 -17.66
C VAL A 31 -2.05 6.10 -16.51
N ARG A 32 -3.35 5.91 -16.30
CA ARG A 32 -3.88 4.92 -15.36
C ARG A 32 -4.43 3.74 -16.14
N ARG A 33 -4.12 2.52 -15.69
CA ARG A 33 -4.53 1.28 -16.35
C ARG A 33 -6.05 1.16 -16.49
N GLY A 34 -6.53 0.40 -17.47
CA GLY A 34 -7.97 0.25 -17.73
C GLY A 34 -8.66 1.44 -18.42
N GLN A 35 -7.95 2.53 -18.70
CA GLN A 35 -8.48 3.71 -19.38
C GLN A 35 -7.68 4.02 -20.64
N SER A 36 -8.36 4.41 -21.71
CA SER A 36 -7.72 4.70 -23.00
C SER A 36 -7.03 6.06 -23.02
N PHE A 37 -5.89 6.16 -23.71
CA PHE A 37 -5.19 7.40 -24.05
C PHE A 37 -5.05 7.55 -25.57
N VAL A 38 -4.89 8.79 -26.02
CA VAL A 38 -4.77 9.14 -27.45
C VAL A 38 -3.30 9.17 -27.87
N LEU A 39 -2.98 8.56 -29.01
CA LEU A 39 -1.66 8.56 -29.64
C LEU A 39 -1.81 8.88 -31.12
N THR A 40 -1.10 9.88 -31.63
CA THR A 40 -1.07 10.20 -33.07
C THR A 40 0.28 9.84 -33.68
N LEU A 41 0.23 9.07 -34.76
CA LEU A 41 1.38 8.75 -35.60
C LEU A 41 1.24 9.50 -36.93
N GLU A 42 2.25 10.29 -37.31
CA GLU A 42 2.34 10.89 -38.63
C GLU A 42 3.23 10.02 -39.52
N LEU A 43 2.65 9.41 -40.56
CA LEU A 43 3.34 8.51 -41.48
C LEU A 43 3.89 9.23 -42.71
N THR A 44 4.85 8.59 -43.39
CA THR A 44 5.42 9.12 -44.64
C THR A 44 4.45 9.09 -45.82
N ARG A 45 3.41 8.25 -45.76
CA ARG A 45 2.42 8.02 -46.81
C ARG A 45 0.99 7.96 -46.22
N PRO A 46 -0.05 8.08 -47.06
CA PRO A 46 -1.41 7.74 -46.66
C PRO A 46 -1.49 6.32 -46.08
N PHE A 47 -2.34 6.14 -45.07
CA PHE A 47 -2.58 4.88 -44.39
C PHE A 47 -3.94 4.31 -44.81
N ASN A 48 -4.03 3.01 -45.06
CA ASN A 48 -5.33 2.34 -45.15
C ASN A 48 -5.68 1.74 -43.78
N ALA A 49 -6.94 1.80 -43.34
CA ALA A 49 -7.35 1.20 -42.07
C ALA A 49 -7.09 -0.33 -42.01
N TYR A 50 -6.99 -0.99 -43.17
CA TYR A 50 -6.64 -2.41 -43.29
C TYR A 50 -5.12 -2.67 -43.41
N ASP A 51 -4.29 -1.61 -43.51
CA ASP A 51 -2.84 -1.77 -43.52
C ASP A 51 -2.37 -2.32 -42.15
N PRO A 52 -1.39 -3.25 -42.14
CA PRO A 52 -0.85 -3.76 -40.90
C PRO A 52 -0.20 -2.67 -40.04
N LEU A 53 -0.65 -2.54 -38.80
CA LEU A 53 -0.07 -1.68 -37.78
C LEU A 53 -0.10 -2.44 -36.46
N THR A 54 1.07 -2.66 -35.89
CA THR A 54 1.20 -3.37 -34.61
C THR A 54 1.94 -2.49 -33.63
N LEU A 55 1.39 -2.35 -32.43
CA LEU A 55 2.06 -1.72 -31.30
C LEU A 55 2.63 -2.80 -30.39
N THR A 56 3.79 -2.54 -29.81
CA THR A 56 4.38 -3.39 -28.75
C THR A 56 4.68 -2.52 -27.54
N VAL A 57 4.20 -2.96 -26.38
CA VAL A 57 4.53 -2.36 -25.08
C VAL A 57 5.33 -3.33 -24.25
N GLU A 58 6.33 -2.83 -23.53
CA GLU A 58 7.23 -3.63 -22.70
C GLU A 58 7.57 -2.90 -21.40
N THR A 59 7.65 -3.64 -20.29
CA THR A 59 8.07 -3.15 -18.97
C THR A 59 9.02 -4.14 -18.29
N GLY A 60 9.92 -3.61 -17.46
CA GLY A 60 10.93 -4.40 -16.75
C GLY A 60 12.08 -4.90 -17.63
N PRO A 61 13.08 -5.57 -17.02
CA PRO A 61 14.30 -6.00 -17.72
C PRO A 61 14.14 -7.30 -18.52
N SER A 62 13.03 -8.02 -18.34
CA SER A 62 12.74 -9.26 -19.08
C SER A 62 11.27 -9.32 -19.49
N PRO A 63 10.85 -8.51 -20.47
CA PRO A 63 9.46 -8.43 -20.93
C PRO A 63 8.96 -9.76 -21.50
N SER A 64 7.74 -10.17 -21.12
CA SER A 64 7.12 -11.43 -21.55
C SER A 64 5.60 -11.33 -21.53
N GLU A 65 4.94 -11.85 -22.57
CA GLU A 65 3.48 -11.88 -22.68
C GLU A 65 2.83 -12.75 -21.60
N ARG A 66 3.48 -13.86 -21.26
CA ARG A 66 3.05 -14.76 -20.17
C ARG A 66 3.09 -14.08 -18.80
N CYS A 67 4.02 -13.16 -18.62
CA CYS A 67 4.17 -12.39 -17.39
C CYS A 67 3.33 -11.11 -17.40
N GLY A 68 2.67 -10.77 -18.51
CA GLY A 68 1.94 -9.52 -18.68
C GLY A 68 2.85 -8.29 -18.74
N THR A 69 4.17 -8.49 -18.89
CA THR A 69 5.18 -7.42 -18.97
C THR A 69 5.55 -7.08 -20.41
N ARG A 70 4.98 -7.79 -21.39
CA ARG A 70 4.99 -7.43 -22.81
C ARG A 70 3.60 -7.64 -23.38
N SER A 71 3.19 -6.80 -24.33
CA SER A 71 1.98 -7.04 -25.13
C SER A 71 2.18 -6.52 -26.54
N GLU A 72 2.00 -7.40 -27.53
CA GLU A 72 1.91 -7.04 -28.95
C GLU A 72 0.43 -6.99 -29.38
N PHE A 73 0.01 -5.91 -30.02
CA PHE A 73 -1.41 -5.69 -30.33
C PHE A 73 -1.59 -4.78 -31.54
N GLY A 74 -2.58 -5.08 -32.38
CA GLY A 74 -2.93 -4.19 -33.47
C GLY A 74 -3.87 -4.76 -34.51
N ASN A 75 -3.69 -4.34 -35.76
CA ASN A 75 -4.47 -4.80 -36.90
C ASN A 75 -3.53 -5.41 -37.97
N PRO A 76 -3.72 -6.66 -38.40
CA PRO A 76 -4.63 -7.65 -37.81
C PRO A 76 -4.27 -7.95 -36.35
N SER A 77 -5.26 -8.32 -35.55
CA SER A 77 -5.01 -8.72 -34.15
C SER A 77 -4.09 -9.93 -34.12
N PRO A 78 -3.00 -9.91 -33.33
CA PRO A 78 -2.19 -11.09 -33.10
C PRO A 78 -3.03 -12.26 -32.56
N MET A 79 -2.62 -13.49 -32.88
CA MET A 79 -3.18 -14.68 -32.24
C MET A 79 -2.56 -14.84 -30.86
N TYR A 80 -3.35 -14.56 -29.82
CA TYR A 80 -2.92 -14.74 -28.44
C TYR A 80 -3.00 -16.20 -28.01
N THR A 81 -1.97 -16.67 -27.33
CA THR A 81 -2.02 -17.96 -26.62
C THR A 81 -2.83 -17.82 -25.33
N SER A 82 -3.31 -18.94 -24.79
CA SER A 82 -4.20 -18.94 -23.61
C SER A 82 -3.53 -18.47 -22.31
N ASP A 83 -2.20 -18.35 -22.30
CA ASP A 83 -1.35 -17.99 -21.16
C ASP A 83 -0.89 -16.52 -21.19
N VAL A 84 -1.33 -15.72 -22.17
CA VAL A 84 -1.06 -14.27 -22.17
C VAL A 84 -1.83 -13.60 -21.03
N LYS A 85 -1.12 -12.87 -20.18
CA LYS A 85 -1.68 -12.34 -18.93
C LYS A 85 -2.33 -10.96 -19.09
N ALA A 86 -1.75 -10.06 -19.88
CA ALA A 86 -2.22 -8.68 -20.01
C ALA A 86 -2.21 -8.24 -21.49
N ILE A 87 -3.39 -8.05 -22.08
CA ILE A 87 -3.54 -7.73 -23.50
C ILE A 87 -3.98 -6.27 -23.66
N TRP A 88 -3.07 -5.46 -24.22
CA TRP A 88 -3.36 -4.09 -24.62
C TRP A 88 -4.15 -4.08 -25.92
N LYS A 89 -4.89 -2.99 -26.16
CA LYS A 89 -5.73 -2.85 -27.35
C LYS A 89 -5.61 -1.44 -27.88
N TYR A 90 -5.80 -1.26 -29.19
CA TYR A 90 -6.07 0.07 -29.74
C TYR A 90 -7.26 0.05 -30.68
N LYS A 91 -7.84 1.23 -30.91
CA LYS A 91 -8.80 1.49 -31.99
C LYS A 91 -8.34 2.71 -32.76
N ILE A 92 -8.55 2.74 -34.07
CA ILE A 92 -8.33 3.96 -34.86
C ILE A 92 -9.43 4.95 -34.47
N ASP A 93 -9.02 6.14 -34.06
CA ASP A 93 -9.91 7.22 -33.66
C ASP A 93 -10.62 7.83 -34.88
N GLN A 94 -11.85 8.28 -34.70
CA GLN A 94 -12.67 8.87 -35.76
C GLN A 94 -12.09 10.17 -36.34
N HIS A 95 -11.23 10.86 -35.59
CA HIS A 95 -10.56 12.09 -36.00
C HIS A 95 -9.26 11.84 -36.80
N ALA A 96 -8.86 10.58 -37.01
CA ALA A 96 -7.70 10.25 -37.81
C ALA A 96 -7.86 10.73 -39.28
N ASN A 97 -6.80 11.33 -39.83
CA ASN A 97 -6.76 11.75 -41.24
C ASN A 97 -5.85 10.82 -42.04
N LEU A 98 -6.36 9.61 -42.29
CA LEU A 98 -5.61 8.52 -42.90
C LEU A 98 -5.11 8.87 -44.31
N GLN A 99 -5.86 9.68 -45.07
CA GLN A 99 -5.47 10.16 -46.41
C GLN A 99 -4.23 11.06 -46.38
N ARG A 100 -3.98 11.74 -45.27
CA ARG A 100 -2.76 12.53 -45.04
C ARG A 100 -1.67 11.77 -44.30
N GLY A 101 -1.88 10.48 -44.00
CA GLY A 101 -0.97 9.68 -43.19
C GLY A 101 -1.01 10.01 -41.70
N ILE A 102 -2.04 10.69 -41.21
CA ILE A 102 -2.19 11.00 -39.79
C ILE A 102 -3.08 9.93 -39.16
N VAL A 103 -2.48 9.02 -38.39
CA VAL A 103 -3.16 7.90 -37.74
C VAL A 103 -3.30 8.21 -36.25
N THR A 104 -4.51 8.54 -35.82
CA THR A 104 -4.82 8.75 -34.39
C THR A 104 -5.41 7.46 -33.82
N LEU A 105 -4.89 7.02 -32.69
CA LEU A 105 -5.22 5.77 -32.02
C LEU A 105 -5.70 6.05 -30.59
N CYS A 106 -6.73 5.34 -30.16
CA CYS A 106 -7.10 5.22 -28.75
C CYS A 106 -6.49 3.92 -28.21
N VAL A 107 -5.39 4.01 -27.46
CA VAL A 107 -4.66 2.87 -26.88
C VAL A 107 -5.14 2.63 -25.47
N THR A 108 -5.44 1.38 -25.10
CA THR A 108 -6.02 1.00 -23.81
C THR A 108 -5.14 -0.04 -23.10
N PRO A 109 -4.44 0.33 -22.02
CA PRO A 109 -3.88 -0.65 -21.08
C PRO A 109 -5.00 -1.46 -20.41
N PRO A 110 -4.85 -2.78 -20.25
CA PRO A 110 -5.81 -3.58 -19.50
C PRO A 110 -5.74 -3.26 -18.00
N VAL A 111 -6.81 -3.58 -17.27
CA VAL A 111 -6.94 -3.28 -15.81
C VAL A 111 -5.97 -4.07 -14.93
N ASP A 112 -5.35 -5.10 -15.47
CA ASP A 112 -4.34 -5.95 -14.83
C ASP A 112 -2.92 -5.69 -15.36
N ALA A 113 -2.71 -4.60 -16.12
CA ALA A 113 -1.37 -4.17 -16.50
C ALA A 113 -0.52 -3.93 -15.23
N PRO A 114 0.73 -4.42 -15.19
CA PRO A 114 1.69 -4.03 -14.16
C PRO A 114 1.90 -2.52 -14.12
N VAL A 115 1.95 -1.93 -12.92
CA VAL A 115 2.32 -0.51 -12.79
C VAL A 115 3.82 -0.32 -12.95
N GLY A 116 4.23 0.78 -13.58
CA GLY A 116 5.63 1.11 -13.81
C GLY A 116 5.87 1.83 -15.13
N LYS A 117 7.16 1.94 -15.48
CA LYS A 117 7.60 2.53 -16.75
C LYS A 117 7.50 1.49 -17.87
N TYR A 118 7.03 1.94 -19.03
CA TYR A 118 6.91 1.16 -20.25
C TYR A 118 7.65 1.82 -21.41
N SER A 119 8.21 1.01 -22.30
CA SER A 119 8.57 1.42 -23.66
C SER A 119 7.45 1.06 -24.63
N LEU A 120 7.21 1.92 -25.61
CA LEU A 120 6.25 1.71 -26.69
C LEU A 120 6.97 1.77 -28.04
N SER A 121 6.71 0.80 -28.89
CA SER A 121 7.16 0.75 -30.28
C SER A 121 5.99 0.45 -31.22
N ALA A 122 6.14 0.80 -32.49
CA ALA A 122 5.20 0.49 -33.55
C ALA A 122 5.90 -0.16 -34.74
N THR A 123 5.25 -1.16 -35.31
CA THR A 123 5.66 -1.83 -36.54
C THR A 123 4.66 -1.49 -37.64
N VAL A 124 5.15 -0.83 -38.69
CA VAL A 124 4.38 -0.46 -39.90
C VAL A 124 5.15 -0.96 -41.12
N ASP A 125 4.50 -1.62 -42.07
CA ASP A 125 5.15 -2.16 -43.28
C ASP A 125 6.42 -2.99 -42.99
N CYS A 126 6.42 -3.79 -41.91
CA CYS A 126 7.54 -4.60 -41.42
C CYS A 126 8.75 -3.80 -40.86
N GLU A 127 8.63 -2.48 -40.69
CA GLU A 127 9.64 -1.65 -40.02
C GLU A 127 9.20 -1.32 -38.59
N SER A 128 10.00 -1.72 -37.60
CA SER A 128 9.75 -1.42 -36.19
C SER A 128 10.47 -0.14 -35.78
N ASN A 129 9.74 0.77 -35.12
CA ASN A 129 10.21 2.06 -34.67
C ASN A 129 9.85 2.27 -33.20
N THR A 130 10.83 2.70 -32.39
CA THR A 130 10.58 3.11 -31.01
C THR A 130 9.84 4.45 -30.99
N LEU A 131 8.68 4.49 -30.34
CA LEU A 131 7.86 5.70 -30.25
C LEU A 131 8.22 6.56 -29.03
N GLY A 132 8.50 5.91 -27.90
CA GLY A 132 8.83 6.60 -26.65
C GLY A 132 8.54 5.76 -25.43
N THR A 133 8.38 6.44 -24.28
CA THR A 133 8.09 5.80 -23.00
C THR A 133 6.89 6.44 -22.31
N LEU A 134 6.19 5.65 -21.51
CA LEU A 134 5.06 6.08 -20.69
C LEU A 134 5.13 5.46 -19.29
N VAL A 135 4.39 6.03 -18.35
CA VAL A 135 4.20 5.44 -17.01
C VAL A 135 2.75 5.00 -16.86
N VAL A 136 2.55 3.80 -16.34
CA VAL A 136 1.23 3.23 -16.03
C VAL A 136 1.08 3.13 -14.52
N LEU A 137 0.01 3.72 -13.98
CA LEU A 137 -0.36 3.70 -12.56
C LEU A 137 -1.66 2.92 -12.31
N PHE A 138 -1.97 2.65 -11.05
CA PHE A 138 -3.27 2.12 -10.65
C PHE A 138 -4.40 3.13 -10.93
N ASN A 139 -5.62 2.63 -11.16
CA ASN A 139 -6.75 3.46 -11.56
C ASN A 139 -7.93 3.43 -10.57
N PRO A 140 -7.97 4.34 -9.59
CA PRO A 140 -9.09 4.40 -8.64
C PRO A 140 -10.39 4.95 -9.25
N TRP A 141 -10.38 5.41 -10.51
CA TRP A 141 -11.57 5.84 -11.25
C TRP A 141 -12.16 4.72 -12.13
N CYS A 142 -11.44 3.62 -12.37
CA CYS A 142 -11.92 2.50 -13.18
C CYS A 142 -12.60 1.44 -12.31
N SER A 143 -13.91 1.18 -12.53
CA SER A 143 -14.70 0.23 -11.74
C SER A 143 -14.19 -1.21 -11.73
N ASP A 144 -13.44 -1.57 -12.77
CA ASP A 144 -12.88 -2.91 -12.96
C ASP A 144 -11.51 -3.06 -12.27
N ASP A 145 -10.87 -1.96 -11.88
CA ASP A 145 -9.61 -1.98 -11.13
C ASP A 145 -9.86 -2.36 -9.66
N TRP A 146 -8.92 -3.10 -9.06
CA TRP A 146 -8.99 -3.51 -7.66
C TRP A 146 -8.82 -2.35 -6.68
N VAL A 147 -8.36 -1.19 -7.13
CA VAL A 147 -8.26 0.03 -6.30
C VAL A 147 -9.42 1.01 -6.51
N TYR A 148 -10.47 0.61 -7.25
CA TYR A 148 -11.62 1.46 -7.52
C TYR A 148 -12.25 1.98 -6.23
N LEU A 149 -12.31 3.30 -6.07
CA LEU A 149 -12.94 3.96 -4.94
C LEU A 149 -14.12 4.79 -5.44
N PRO A 150 -15.38 4.41 -5.18
CA PRO A 150 -16.54 4.96 -5.89
C PRO A 150 -16.85 6.44 -5.58
N ASP A 151 -16.65 6.92 -4.35
CA ASP A 151 -16.94 8.31 -3.97
C ASP A 151 -15.84 9.26 -4.49
N GLU A 152 -16.24 10.24 -5.30
CA GLU A 152 -15.34 11.23 -5.89
C GLU A 152 -14.63 12.07 -4.83
N ARG A 153 -15.31 12.48 -3.75
CA ARG A 153 -14.70 13.28 -2.68
C ARG A 153 -13.62 12.49 -1.95
N GLU A 154 -13.84 11.18 -1.78
CA GLU A 154 -12.84 10.30 -1.21
C GLU A 154 -11.65 10.09 -2.16
N ARG A 155 -11.86 9.99 -3.49
CA ARG A 155 -10.75 9.99 -4.46
C ARG A 155 -9.93 11.28 -4.38
N GLN A 156 -10.60 12.43 -4.29
CA GLN A 156 -9.92 13.70 -4.12
C GLN A 156 -9.10 13.74 -2.81
N GLU A 157 -9.63 13.26 -1.70
CA GLU A 157 -8.91 13.26 -0.42
C GLU A 157 -7.78 12.22 -0.33
N TYR A 158 -8.00 11.02 -0.87
CA TYR A 158 -7.14 9.85 -0.64
C TYR A 158 -6.19 9.55 -1.80
N VAL A 159 -6.27 10.30 -2.90
CA VAL A 159 -5.36 10.19 -4.05
C VAL A 159 -4.78 11.57 -4.41
N MET A 160 -5.64 12.58 -4.60
CA MET A 160 -5.22 13.87 -5.15
C MET A 160 -4.67 14.83 -4.10
N ASN A 161 -5.22 14.85 -2.89
CA ASN A 161 -4.83 15.83 -1.88
C ASN A 161 -3.37 15.60 -1.41
N GLU A 162 -2.51 16.62 -1.50
CA GLU A 162 -1.12 16.58 -1.04
C GLU A 162 -0.95 17.07 0.40
N ASP A 163 -1.99 17.68 0.98
CA ASP A 163 -2.00 18.22 2.33
C ASP A 163 -2.64 17.25 3.33
N GLY A 164 -1.83 16.77 4.26
CA GLY A 164 -2.22 15.87 5.33
C GLY A 164 -2.20 16.52 6.71
N TYR A 165 -2.84 15.84 7.64
CA TYR A 165 -2.65 16.03 9.08
C TYR A 165 -2.35 14.66 9.69
N ILE A 166 -1.58 14.62 10.77
CA ILE A 166 -1.30 13.41 11.53
C ILE A 166 -1.56 13.68 13.01
N TRP A 167 -2.36 12.82 13.62
CA TRP A 167 -2.80 12.92 15.00
C TRP A 167 -1.74 12.31 15.91
N LYS A 168 -1.45 12.97 17.02
CA LYS A 168 -0.35 12.66 17.95
C LYS A 168 -0.77 13.04 19.38
N GLY A 169 0.14 12.85 20.34
CA GLY A 169 -0.07 13.24 21.72
C GLY A 169 -0.48 12.05 22.58
N THR A 170 -1.49 12.22 23.42
CA THR A 170 -2.03 11.13 24.26
C THR A 170 -3.54 11.05 24.11
N SER A 171 -4.16 9.99 24.62
CA SER A 171 -5.62 9.86 24.64
C SER A 171 -6.34 10.98 25.42
N ASP A 172 -5.64 11.66 26.34
CA ASP A 172 -6.19 12.76 27.15
C ASP A 172 -5.91 14.14 26.53
N GLY A 173 -4.98 14.21 25.57
CA GLY A 173 -4.50 15.43 24.95
C GLY A 173 -4.12 15.19 23.49
N ILE A 174 -5.13 14.93 22.66
CA ILE A 174 -4.95 14.71 21.22
C ILE A 174 -4.56 16.03 20.56
N CYS A 175 -3.43 16.02 19.87
CA CYS A 175 -2.99 17.12 19.01
C CYS A 175 -2.78 16.61 17.58
N SER A 176 -2.49 17.52 16.65
CA SER A 176 -2.20 17.17 15.26
C SER A 176 -1.04 18.00 14.72
N SER A 177 -0.30 17.45 13.78
CA SER A 177 0.68 18.19 12.99
C SER A 177 0.30 18.13 11.50
N PRO A 178 0.46 19.22 10.73
CA PRO A 178 0.36 19.14 9.28
C PRO A 178 1.48 18.26 8.72
N TRP A 179 1.22 17.64 7.58
CA TRP A 179 2.18 16.83 6.83
C TRP A 179 1.99 17.05 5.33
N ILE A 180 3.05 17.44 4.63
CA ILE A 180 3.01 17.62 3.18
C ILE A 180 3.41 16.30 2.53
N PHE A 181 2.46 15.64 1.88
CA PHE A 181 2.73 14.40 1.16
C PHE A 181 3.53 14.68 -0.11
N GLY A 182 3.12 15.67 -0.92
CA GLY A 182 3.85 16.14 -2.10
C GLY A 182 4.08 15.08 -3.17
N GLN A 183 3.10 14.20 -3.39
CA GLN A 183 3.21 13.10 -4.35
C GLN A 183 3.31 13.55 -5.81
N PHE A 184 3.02 14.80 -6.15
CA PHE A 184 3.00 15.33 -7.53
C PHE A 184 4.22 16.15 -7.91
N GLU A 185 5.23 16.23 -7.04
CA GLU A 185 6.53 16.83 -7.41
C GLU A 185 7.17 16.07 -8.59
N GLU A 186 7.79 16.80 -9.54
CA GLU A 186 8.26 16.27 -10.85
C GLU A 186 9.20 15.05 -10.71
N ASP A 187 9.99 14.99 -9.65
CA ASP A 187 10.95 13.90 -9.38
C ASP A 187 10.33 12.67 -8.69
N MET A 188 9.07 12.75 -8.22
CA MET A 188 8.41 11.62 -7.55
C MET A 188 8.22 10.42 -8.46
N VAL A 189 8.11 10.63 -9.78
CA VAL A 189 8.03 9.55 -10.77
C VAL A 189 9.25 8.65 -10.68
N ASP A 190 10.44 9.22 -10.76
CA ASP A 190 11.67 8.45 -10.72
C ASP A 190 11.89 7.85 -9.32
N ILE A 191 11.62 8.62 -8.26
CA ILE A 191 11.87 8.16 -6.89
C ILE A 191 10.97 6.98 -6.50
N CYS A 192 9.66 7.09 -6.73
CA CYS A 192 8.70 6.05 -6.34
C CYS A 192 8.87 4.78 -7.20
N LEU A 193 9.15 4.92 -8.50
CA LEU A 193 9.43 3.76 -9.35
C LEU A 193 10.78 3.11 -9.00
N LYS A 194 11.80 3.91 -8.65
CA LYS A 194 13.09 3.39 -8.19
C LYS A 194 12.95 2.54 -6.93
N MET A 195 12.06 2.91 -6.00
CA MET A 195 11.77 2.11 -4.79
C MET A 195 11.34 0.68 -5.13
N LEU A 196 10.48 0.53 -6.16
CA LEU A 196 10.07 -0.80 -6.62
C LEU A 196 11.24 -1.56 -7.26
N ASP A 197 12.18 -0.88 -7.91
CA ASP A 197 13.32 -1.50 -8.60
C ASP A 197 14.54 -1.79 -7.71
N VAL A 198 14.50 -1.45 -6.42
CA VAL A 198 15.57 -1.77 -5.45
C VAL A 198 15.10 -2.61 -4.28
N ASN A 199 13.87 -3.12 -4.36
CA ASN A 199 13.32 -4.00 -3.34
C ASN A 199 13.96 -5.40 -3.40
N PRO A 200 14.09 -6.13 -2.27
CA PRO A 200 14.74 -7.45 -2.26
C PRO A 200 14.13 -8.48 -3.21
N LYS A 201 12.81 -8.43 -3.47
CA LYS A 201 12.15 -9.35 -4.40
C LYS A 201 12.55 -9.05 -5.85
N TYR A 202 12.64 -7.77 -6.21
CA TYR A 202 13.17 -7.36 -7.52
C TYR A 202 14.63 -7.76 -7.69
N LEU A 203 15.48 -7.54 -6.69
CA LEU A 203 16.90 -7.90 -6.77
C LEU A 203 17.12 -9.41 -6.94
N ARG A 204 16.20 -10.23 -6.41
CA ARG A 204 16.25 -11.70 -6.54
C ARG A 204 15.69 -12.18 -7.88
N ASP A 205 14.53 -11.69 -8.29
CA ASP A 205 13.88 -12.05 -9.55
C ASP A 205 13.13 -10.84 -10.12
N PRO A 206 13.80 -10.02 -10.95
CA PRO A 206 13.19 -8.83 -11.54
C PRO A 206 11.98 -9.14 -12.42
N ALA A 207 11.97 -10.27 -13.11
CA ALA A 207 10.90 -10.64 -14.03
C ALA A 207 9.61 -10.98 -13.25
N ALA A 208 9.75 -11.76 -12.18
CA ALA A 208 8.63 -12.08 -11.29
C ALA A 208 8.11 -10.87 -10.53
N ASP A 209 9.01 -10.00 -10.02
CA ASP A 209 8.61 -8.78 -9.31
C ASP A 209 7.81 -7.85 -10.21
N VAL A 210 8.32 -7.52 -11.41
CA VAL A 210 7.62 -6.63 -12.35
C VAL A 210 6.28 -7.22 -12.78
N SER A 211 6.20 -8.53 -13.03
CA SER A 211 4.94 -9.23 -13.30
C SER A 211 3.93 -9.08 -12.15
N ALA A 212 4.38 -9.12 -10.91
CA ALA A 212 3.55 -9.04 -9.71
C ALA A 212 3.05 -7.61 -9.41
N ARG A 213 3.65 -6.58 -10.02
CA ARG A 213 3.20 -5.17 -9.89
C ARG A 213 1.82 -4.91 -10.49
N CYS A 214 1.17 -5.88 -11.13
CA CYS A 214 -0.24 -5.81 -11.47
C CYS A 214 -1.18 -5.89 -10.26
N ASN A 215 -0.68 -6.34 -9.10
CA ASN A 215 -1.48 -6.62 -7.92
C ASN A 215 -1.24 -5.54 -6.83
N PRO A 216 -2.25 -4.74 -6.44
CA PRO A 216 -2.08 -3.74 -5.39
C PRO A 216 -1.72 -4.35 -4.03
N ILE A 217 -2.13 -5.59 -3.73
CA ILE A 217 -1.76 -6.30 -2.49
C ILE A 217 -0.24 -6.50 -2.44
N TYR A 218 0.33 -6.96 -3.56
CA TYR A 218 1.77 -7.18 -3.69
C TYR A 218 2.54 -5.87 -3.55
N VAL A 219 2.14 -4.86 -4.33
CA VAL A 219 2.81 -3.54 -4.33
C VAL A 219 2.74 -2.91 -2.94
N SER A 220 1.58 -2.94 -2.28
CA SER A 220 1.42 -2.38 -0.93
C SER A 220 2.35 -3.04 0.09
N ARG A 221 2.49 -4.37 0.03
CA ARG A 221 3.37 -5.12 0.93
C ARG A 221 4.85 -4.84 0.65
N VAL A 222 5.24 -4.71 -0.63
CA VAL A 222 6.59 -4.27 -1.02
C VAL A 222 6.88 -2.86 -0.51
N VAL A 223 5.94 -1.93 -0.66
CA VAL A 223 6.10 -0.56 -0.17
C VAL A 223 6.20 -0.54 1.36
N SER A 224 5.34 -1.27 2.09
CA SER A 224 5.45 -1.38 3.56
C SER A 224 6.86 -1.80 4.01
N ALA A 225 7.46 -2.79 3.35
CA ALA A 225 8.84 -3.20 3.62
C ALA A 225 9.83 -2.08 3.29
N MET A 226 9.77 -1.54 2.08
CA MET A 226 10.75 -0.58 1.56
C MET A 226 10.74 0.78 2.24
N ILE A 227 9.72 1.12 3.01
CA ILE A 227 9.67 2.41 3.70
C ILE A 227 10.61 2.44 4.92
N ASN A 228 10.86 1.30 5.55
CA ASN A 228 11.90 1.19 6.59
C ASN A 228 13.15 0.53 6.01
N SER A 229 14.34 0.88 6.50
CA SER A 229 15.60 0.39 5.95
C SER A 229 16.14 -0.88 6.63
N ASN A 230 15.29 -1.65 7.33
CA ASN A 230 15.76 -2.82 8.08
C ASN A 230 15.85 -4.04 7.17
N GLY A 231 17.08 -4.41 6.79
CA GLY A 231 17.34 -5.62 6.01
C GLY A 231 17.27 -5.43 4.51
N ASP A 232 17.14 -4.19 4.03
CA ASP A 232 17.06 -3.84 2.60
C ASP A 232 17.58 -2.42 2.31
N HIS A 233 17.33 -1.93 1.10
CA HIS A 233 17.63 -0.57 0.65
C HIS A 233 16.49 0.42 0.93
N GLY A 234 15.74 0.22 2.01
CA GLY A 234 14.57 1.02 2.34
C GLY A 234 14.85 2.45 2.76
N VAL A 235 13.77 3.23 2.92
CA VAL A 235 13.84 4.70 2.96
C VAL A 235 14.32 5.26 4.29
N LEU A 236 13.78 4.80 5.42
CA LEU A 236 13.98 5.44 6.73
C LEU A 236 14.64 4.50 7.74
N GLU A 237 15.62 5.04 8.48
CA GLU A 237 16.18 4.41 9.67
C GLU A 237 15.37 4.84 10.91
N GLY A 238 14.87 3.87 11.68
CA GLY A 238 14.09 4.15 12.89
C GLY A 238 14.96 4.49 14.10
N ARG A 239 14.58 5.52 14.87
CA ARG A 239 15.19 5.81 16.18
C ARG A 239 14.19 6.46 17.14
N TRP A 240 13.91 5.80 18.25
CA TRP A 240 12.92 6.23 19.25
C TRP A 240 13.50 7.00 20.43
N ASN A 241 14.82 7.00 20.60
CA ASN A 241 15.50 7.68 21.72
C ASN A 241 16.67 8.54 21.23
N GLU A 242 16.99 9.59 21.97
CA GLU A 242 18.21 10.38 21.78
C GLU A 242 19.49 9.53 21.98
N PRO A 243 20.63 9.94 21.40
CA PRO A 243 20.84 11.16 20.60
C PRO A 243 20.49 11.00 19.11
N TYR A 244 20.13 12.11 18.45
CA TYR A 244 19.93 12.18 16.99
C TYR A 244 21.09 12.89 16.26
N SER A 245 22.27 12.97 16.89
CA SER A 245 23.39 13.83 16.46
C SER A 245 23.92 13.54 15.05
N ASP A 246 23.74 12.32 14.53
CA ASP A 246 24.16 11.89 13.19
C ASP A 246 23.02 11.85 12.16
N GLY A 247 21.86 12.44 12.49
CA GLY A 247 20.69 12.49 11.63
C GLY A 247 19.79 13.68 11.93
N ILE A 248 18.56 13.61 11.43
CA ILE A 248 17.52 14.61 11.69
C ILE A 248 16.57 14.05 12.75
N PRO A 249 16.29 14.79 13.84
CA PRO A 249 15.26 14.40 14.81
C PRO A 249 13.92 14.13 14.13
N PRO A 250 13.24 12.99 14.39
CA PRO A 250 11.99 12.64 13.71
C PRO A 250 10.88 13.71 13.79
N THR A 251 10.89 14.53 14.84
CA THR A 251 9.94 15.63 15.05
C THR A 251 10.16 16.84 14.15
N HIS A 252 11.32 16.96 13.48
CA HIS A 252 11.62 18.06 12.56
C HIS A 252 11.06 17.83 11.15
N TRP A 253 10.64 16.61 10.83
CA TRP A 253 9.99 16.32 9.55
C TRP A 253 8.56 16.85 9.53
N ASN A 254 8.21 17.52 8.43
CA ASN A 254 6.87 18.04 8.16
C ASN A 254 6.34 17.60 6.79
N GLY A 255 7.00 16.64 6.12
CA GLY A 255 6.60 16.16 4.82
C GLY A 255 7.52 15.07 4.26
N SER A 256 7.04 14.38 3.23
CA SER A 256 7.69 13.18 2.67
C SER A 256 8.74 13.51 1.60
N VAL A 257 8.51 14.58 0.83
CA VAL A 257 9.31 14.95 -0.36
C VAL A 257 10.79 15.02 -0.05
N LYS A 258 11.17 15.75 1.01
CA LYS A 258 12.59 15.92 1.39
C LYS A 258 13.24 14.58 1.78
N ILE A 259 12.51 13.71 2.47
CA ILE A 259 13.01 12.39 2.88
C ILE A 259 13.28 11.54 1.63
N LEU A 260 12.30 11.45 0.73
CA LEU A 260 12.39 10.69 -0.51
C LEU A 260 13.52 11.20 -1.43
N ARG A 261 13.69 12.51 -1.55
CA ARG A 261 14.81 13.14 -2.29
C ARG A 261 16.17 12.80 -1.70
N ILE A 262 16.31 12.84 -0.37
CA ILE A 262 17.57 12.47 0.30
C ILE A 262 17.88 11.00 0.05
N TRP A 263 16.90 10.10 0.22
CA TRP A 263 17.06 8.67 -0.04
C TRP A 263 17.49 8.40 -1.49
N TYR A 264 16.81 9.02 -2.45
CA TYR A 264 17.13 8.84 -3.87
C TYR A 264 18.54 9.38 -4.21
N GLY A 265 18.86 10.59 -3.76
CA GLY A 265 20.17 11.23 -3.98
C GLY A 265 21.33 10.56 -3.23
N SER A 266 21.05 9.77 -2.20
CA SER A 266 22.06 9.03 -1.42
C SER A 266 22.37 7.63 -1.97
N TYR A 267 21.92 7.33 -3.20
CA TYR A 267 21.98 5.99 -3.79
C TYR A 267 21.17 4.96 -2.98
N CYS A 268 19.96 5.34 -2.58
CA CYS A 268 19.02 4.48 -1.84
C CYS A 268 19.56 4.04 -0.47
N LYS A 269 20.30 4.93 0.22
CA LYS A 269 20.72 4.72 1.61
C LYS A 269 19.67 5.27 2.56
N GLY A 270 19.44 4.54 3.65
CA GLY A 270 18.47 4.89 4.69
C GLY A 270 18.65 6.32 5.22
N VAL A 271 17.54 7.02 5.40
CA VAL A 271 17.47 8.39 5.89
C VAL A 271 17.28 8.36 7.40
N LYS A 272 18.19 9.02 8.11
CA LYS A 272 18.19 9.13 9.56
C LYS A 272 17.48 10.43 10.00
N TYR A 273 16.45 10.42 10.85
CA TYR A 273 15.73 9.29 11.44
C TYR A 273 14.21 9.44 11.25
N GLY A 274 13.48 8.33 11.37
CA GLY A 274 12.02 8.28 11.41
C GLY A 274 11.46 7.65 12.69
N GLN A 275 10.21 7.96 12.97
CA GLN A 275 9.31 7.27 13.92
C GLN A 275 7.98 6.98 13.21
N CYS A 276 7.06 6.26 13.83
CA CYS A 276 5.84 5.72 13.18
C CYS A 276 5.11 6.71 12.27
N TRP A 277 4.86 7.96 12.71
CA TRP A 277 4.19 8.97 11.87
C TRP A 277 5.00 9.40 10.64
N VAL A 278 6.33 9.37 10.73
CA VAL A 278 7.23 9.68 9.60
C VAL A 278 7.16 8.55 8.58
N PHE A 279 7.22 7.29 9.03
CA PHE A 279 7.07 6.13 8.16
C PHE A 279 5.70 6.13 7.47
N ALA A 280 4.62 6.32 8.23
CA ALA A 280 3.26 6.37 7.70
C ALA A 280 3.07 7.54 6.71
N GLY A 281 3.62 8.72 7.01
CA GLY A 281 3.58 9.88 6.11
C GLY A 281 4.25 9.60 4.77
N VAL A 282 5.46 9.02 4.77
CA VAL A 282 6.18 8.66 3.55
C VAL A 282 5.48 7.54 2.79
N MET A 283 4.97 6.52 3.49
CA MET A 283 4.22 5.43 2.85
C MET A 283 2.96 5.96 2.16
N CYS A 284 2.21 6.85 2.83
CA CYS A 284 1.01 7.44 2.24
C CYS A 284 1.31 8.19 0.95
N THR A 285 2.40 8.99 0.90
CA THR A 285 2.87 9.64 -0.33
C THR A 285 3.09 8.64 -1.47
N VAL A 286 3.85 7.57 -1.24
CA VAL A 286 4.18 6.59 -2.28
C VAL A 286 2.94 5.85 -2.76
N MET A 287 2.05 5.47 -1.84
CA MET A 287 0.80 4.79 -2.16
C MET A 287 -0.13 5.68 -3.02
N ARG A 288 -0.28 6.96 -2.64
CA ARG A 288 -1.06 7.95 -3.41
C ARG A 288 -0.46 8.18 -4.79
N PHE A 289 0.86 8.34 -4.88
CA PHE A 289 1.57 8.46 -6.17
C PHE A 289 1.26 7.28 -7.09
N LEU A 290 1.35 6.05 -6.59
CA LEU A 290 1.10 4.83 -7.37
C LEU A 290 -0.38 4.67 -7.80
N GLY A 291 -1.28 5.49 -7.25
CA GLY A 291 -2.71 5.46 -7.53
C GLY A 291 -3.51 4.54 -6.61
N ILE A 292 -2.96 4.13 -5.46
CA ILE A 292 -3.69 3.37 -4.45
C ILE A 292 -4.26 4.38 -3.44
N PRO A 293 -5.60 4.53 -3.31
CA PRO A 293 -6.17 5.46 -2.36
C PRO A 293 -5.72 5.11 -0.94
N CYS A 294 -5.16 6.09 -0.24
CA CYS A 294 -4.46 5.86 1.01
C CYS A 294 -4.68 6.98 2.02
N ARG A 295 -4.83 6.62 3.30
CA ARG A 295 -4.96 7.56 4.43
C ARG A 295 -4.09 7.16 5.61
N VAL A 296 -3.57 8.16 6.33
CA VAL A 296 -2.83 7.95 7.59
C VAL A 296 -3.82 7.75 8.73
N VAL A 297 -3.53 6.80 9.61
CA VAL A 297 -4.35 6.45 10.78
C VAL A 297 -3.50 6.47 12.04
N THR A 298 -4.00 7.12 13.08
CA THR A 298 -3.40 7.14 14.41
C THR A 298 -4.25 6.32 15.38
N ASN A 299 -3.64 5.38 16.08
CA ASN A 299 -4.22 4.65 17.20
C ASN A 299 -3.63 5.14 18.52
N PHE A 300 -4.45 5.53 19.50
CA PHE A 300 -3.96 5.92 20.83
C PHE A 300 -4.01 4.72 21.79
N GLN A 301 -3.07 4.67 22.74
CA GLN A 301 -2.88 3.49 23.60
C GLN A 301 -2.67 2.22 22.75
N SER A 302 -1.73 2.28 21.81
CA SER A 302 -1.48 1.18 20.87
C SER A 302 -0.63 0.13 21.54
N ALA A 303 -1.11 -1.10 21.61
CA ALA A 303 -0.32 -2.20 22.15
C ALA A 303 0.72 -2.68 21.12
N HIS A 304 1.90 -3.07 21.58
CA HIS A 304 2.88 -3.84 20.81
C HIS A 304 3.02 -5.19 21.50
N ASP A 305 2.30 -6.19 20.99
CA ASP A 305 2.34 -7.58 21.45
C ASP A 305 3.39 -8.36 20.63
N THR A 306 4.47 -8.78 21.28
CA THR A 306 5.62 -9.45 20.65
C THR A 306 5.49 -10.96 20.61
N ASN A 307 4.46 -11.55 21.23
CA ASN A 307 4.32 -12.99 21.40
C ASN A 307 2.97 -13.55 20.88
N ASN A 308 2.13 -12.73 20.26
CA ASN A 308 0.82 -13.07 19.71
C ASN A 308 -0.16 -13.64 20.76
N SER A 309 -0.01 -13.26 22.03
CA SER A 309 -0.91 -13.68 23.12
C SER A 309 -2.24 -12.90 23.12
N LEU A 310 -2.32 -11.79 22.38
CA LEU A 310 -3.37 -10.78 22.46
C LEU A 310 -3.45 -10.12 23.85
N THR A 311 -2.38 -10.22 24.63
CA THR A 311 -2.26 -9.63 25.96
C THR A 311 -0.94 -8.90 26.12
N ILE A 312 -0.94 -7.86 26.95
CA ILE A 312 0.28 -7.15 27.37
C ILE A 312 0.47 -7.40 28.86
N ASP A 313 1.55 -8.09 29.22
CA ASP A 313 1.79 -8.53 30.60
C ASP A 313 2.71 -7.56 31.36
N GLU A 314 2.15 -6.81 32.31
CA GLU A 314 2.90 -5.92 33.20
C GLU A 314 3.23 -6.62 34.53
N PHE A 315 4.51 -6.78 34.85
CA PHE A 315 4.95 -7.43 36.09
C PHE A 315 5.43 -6.42 37.13
N TYR A 316 4.82 -6.44 38.31
CA TYR A 316 5.14 -5.55 39.43
C TYR A 316 5.78 -6.30 40.61
N ASP A 317 6.67 -5.61 41.31
CA ASP A 317 7.20 -5.97 42.62
C ASP A 317 7.00 -4.82 43.64
N GLU A 318 7.63 -4.94 44.81
CA GLU A 318 7.56 -3.94 45.88
C GLU A 318 8.21 -2.58 45.52
N HIS A 319 8.98 -2.52 44.42
CA HIS A 319 9.64 -1.33 43.91
C HIS A 319 8.95 -0.75 42.65
N GLY A 320 7.92 -1.41 42.12
CA GLY A 320 7.13 -0.94 40.99
C GLY A 320 7.20 -1.88 39.78
N LEU A 321 7.19 -1.31 38.57
CA LEU A 321 7.24 -2.10 37.33
C LEU A 321 8.62 -2.74 37.17
N THR A 322 8.64 -4.03 36.87
CA THR A 322 9.87 -4.84 36.80
C THR A 322 10.35 -5.04 35.38
N SER A 323 11.62 -5.42 35.23
CA SER A 323 12.22 -5.81 33.94
C SER A 323 11.64 -7.12 33.36
N LYS A 324 10.80 -7.85 34.10
CA LYS A 324 10.08 -9.03 33.59
C LYS A 324 8.95 -8.69 32.63
N THR A 325 8.57 -7.42 32.52
CA THR A 325 7.55 -6.88 31.61
C THR A 325 7.87 -7.12 30.12
N GLY A 326 9.03 -7.71 29.79
CA GLY A 326 9.34 -8.12 28.42
C GLY A 326 9.51 -6.94 27.48
N ALA A 327 9.39 -7.22 26.17
CA ALA A 327 9.41 -6.19 25.12
C ALA A 327 8.01 -5.62 24.83
N ASP A 328 6.96 -6.24 25.39
CA ASP A 328 5.59 -5.79 25.22
C ASP A 328 5.40 -4.40 25.83
N SER A 329 4.72 -3.52 25.11
CA SER A 329 4.53 -2.13 25.55
C SER A 329 3.23 -1.54 25.05
N VAL A 330 2.76 -0.50 25.72
CA VAL A 330 1.63 0.32 25.25
C VAL A 330 2.15 1.70 24.90
N TRP A 331 2.11 2.03 23.62
CA TRP A 331 2.55 3.31 23.10
C TRP A 331 1.44 4.35 23.31
N ASN A 332 1.83 5.59 23.67
CA ASN A 332 0.88 6.70 23.78
C ASN A 332 0.01 6.84 22.52
N PHE A 333 0.66 6.70 21.37
CA PHE A 333 0.02 6.52 20.08
C PHE A 333 0.96 5.77 19.12
N HIS A 334 0.37 5.15 18.12
CA HIS A 334 1.06 4.56 16.97
C HIS A 334 0.36 4.99 15.68
N VAL A 335 1.11 5.06 14.58
CA VAL A 335 0.60 5.57 13.30
C VAL A 335 0.98 4.62 12.18
N TRP A 336 -0.03 4.23 11.39
CA TRP A 336 0.10 3.41 10.19
C TRP A 336 -0.69 4.04 9.02
N VAL A 337 -0.83 3.33 7.91
CA VAL A 337 -1.71 3.74 6.81
C VAL A 337 -2.78 2.69 6.51
N GLU A 338 -3.90 3.13 5.95
CA GLU A 338 -4.88 2.25 5.32
C GLU A 338 -4.87 2.48 3.80
N GLY A 339 -4.71 1.41 3.03
CA GLY A 339 -4.86 1.40 1.57
C GLY A 339 -6.22 0.81 1.16
N TRP A 340 -6.90 1.42 0.19
CA TRP A 340 -8.15 0.91 -0.35
C TRP A 340 -7.91 -0.05 -1.51
N MET A 341 -8.31 -1.31 -1.35
CA MET A 341 -8.21 -2.31 -2.42
C MET A 341 -9.14 -3.52 -2.21
N LYS A 342 -9.35 -4.29 -3.28
CA LYS A 342 -9.97 -5.62 -3.22
C LYS A 342 -9.02 -6.68 -2.64
N ARG A 343 -9.59 -7.75 -2.08
CA ARG A 343 -8.88 -8.90 -1.48
C ARG A 343 -9.34 -10.25 -2.06
N PRO A 344 -9.17 -10.47 -3.37
CA PRO A 344 -9.57 -11.72 -4.02
C PRO A 344 -8.76 -12.94 -3.55
N ASP A 345 -7.64 -12.72 -2.86
CA ASP A 345 -6.83 -13.76 -2.22
C ASP A 345 -7.47 -14.37 -0.97
N LEU A 346 -8.43 -13.67 -0.34
CA LEU A 346 -9.13 -14.15 0.85
C LEU A 346 -10.40 -14.90 0.42
N MET A 347 -10.52 -16.19 0.77
CA MET A 347 -11.56 -17.12 0.28
C MET A 347 -13.01 -16.84 0.75
N LYS A 348 -13.47 -15.58 0.77
CA LYS A 348 -14.85 -15.18 1.13
C LYS A 348 -15.43 -14.15 0.16
N GLY A 349 -15.05 -14.20 -1.11
CA GLY A 349 -15.41 -13.20 -2.12
C GLY A 349 -15.02 -11.79 -1.66
N ASP A 350 -15.86 -10.81 -1.96
CA ASP A 350 -15.58 -9.38 -1.73
C ASP A 350 -15.78 -8.92 -0.27
N SER A 351 -15.95 -9.86 0.68
CA SER A 351 -16.29 -9.56 2.08
C SER A 351 -15.23 -8.71 2.79
N TYR A 352 -13.96 -8.85 2.38
CA TYR A 352 -12.81 -8.16 2.97
C TYR A 352 -12.22 -7.06 2.09
N ASP A 353 -12.91 -6.69 1.01
CA ASP A 353 -12.59 -5.52 0.21
C ASP A 353 -12.75 -4.23 1.01
N GLY A 354 -11.98 -3.21 0.62
CA GLY A 354 -12.01 -1.87 1.21
C GLY A 354 -10.69 -1.52 1.89
N TRP A 355 -10.76 -0.89 3.06
CA TRP A 355 -9.59 -0.46 3.81
C TRP A 355 -8.76 -1.63 4.36
N GLN A 356 -7.46 -1.60 4.05
CA GLN A 356 -6.46 -2.55 4.50
C GLN A 356 -5.36 -1.84 5.27
N VAL A 357 -5.10 -2.25 6.51
CA VAL A 357 -4.00 -1.74 7.32
C VAL A 357 -2.66 -2.17 6.73
N LEU A 358 -1.77 -1.22 6.59
CA LEU A 358 -0.37 -1.41 6.22
C LEU A 358 0.47 -0.59 7.18
N ASP A 359 1.41 -1.25 7.87
CA ASP A 359 2.31 -0.56 8.80
C ASP A 359 3.75 -0.64 8.27
N PRO A 360 4.35 0.49 7.89
CA PRO A 360 5.75 0.54 7.47
C PRO A 360 6.73 0.60 8.66
N THR A 361 6.24 0.70 9.90
CA THR A 361 7.09 0.76 11.09
C THR A 361 7.68 -0.61 11.40
N PRO A 362 8.99 -0.74 11.58
CA PRO A 362 9.65 -2.02 11.81
C PRO A 362 9.44 -2.52 13.25
N GLN A 363 8.22 -2.97 13.57
CA GLN A 363 7.86 -3.55 14.86
C GLN A 363 8.13 -5.06 14.87
N GLU A 364 7.36 -5.81 14.07
CA GLU A 364 7.45 -7.26 13.95
C GLU A 364 7.84 -7.70 12.54
N LYS A 365 8.45 -8.88 12.44
CA LYS A 365 8.76 -9.49 11.15
C LYS A 365 7.60 -10.36 10.67
N SER A 366 7.12 -10.07 9.47
CA SER A 366 6.21 -10.94 8.73
C SER A 366 6.99 -11.70 7.68
N GLU A 367 6.95 -13.04 7.72
CA GLU A 367 7.69 -13.92 6.80
C GLU A 367 9.20 -13.58 6.74
N GLY A 368 9.78 -13.20 7.88
CA GLY A 368 11.20 -12.86 8.02
C GLY A 368 11.59 -11.43 7.61
N VAL A 369 10.65 -10.62 7.13
CA VAL A 369 10.86 -9.23 6.65
C VAL A 369 10.11 -8.25 7.55
N PHE A 370 10.68 -7.07 7.82
CA PHE A 370 9.98 -5.99 8.52
C PHE A 370 8.95 -5.32 7.60
N CYS A 371 7.79 -5.95 7.49
CA CYS A 371 6.63 -5.46 6.76
C CYS A 371 5.36 -5.92 7.48
N CYS A 372 4.28 -5.17 7.33
CA CYS A 372 3.00 -5.48 7.96
C CYS A 372 1.85 -5.15 7.01
N GLY A 373 0.95 -6.10 6.85
CA GLY A 373 -0.24 -5.99 6.01
C GLY A 373 -0.02 -6.40 4.55
N PRO A 374 -1.03 -6.23 3.68
CA PRO A 374 -2.31 -5.59 3.96
C PRO A 374 -3.26 -6.45 4.84
N ALA A 375 -3.70 -5.91 5.97
CA ALA A 375 -4.64 -6.56 6.91
C ALA A 375 -6.04 -5.94 6.78
N PRO A 376 -7.11 -6.69 6.47
CA PRO A 376 -8.42 -6.08 6.27
C PRO A 376 -8.97 -5.49 7.58
N VAL A 377 -9.35 -4.21 7.59
CA VAL A 377 -9.95 -3.54 8.76
C VAL A 377 -11.22 -4.28 9.22
N LYS A 378 -12.02 -4.77 8.26
CA LYS A 378 -13.19 -5.62 8.54
C LYS A 378 -12.82 -6.93 9.25
N ALA A 379 -11.71 -7.57 8.88
CA ALA A 379 -11.25 -8.81 9.52
C ALA A 379 -10.81 -8.55 10.97
N ILE A 380 -10.12 -7.44 11.20
CA ILE A 380 -9.73 -6.98 12.54
C ILE A 380 -10.98 -6.75 13.40
N CYS A 381 -11.96 -5.97 12.92
CA CYS A 381 -13.22 -5.72 13.64
C CYS A 381 -14.03 -7.00 13.92
N GLN A 382 -13.92 -8.00 13.06
CA GLN A 382 -14.61 -9.28 13.22
C GLN A 382 -13.81 -10.30 14.03
N GLY A 383 -12.56 -10.05 14.39
CA GLY A 383 -11.70 -11.00 15.10
C GLY A 383 -11.33 -12.23 14.27
N GLU A 384 -11.21 -12.09 12.95
CA GLU A 384 -10.81 -13.16 12.03
C GLU A 384 -9.28 -13.20 11.89
N ALA A 385 -8.60 -13.44 13.02
CA ALA A 385 -7.15 -13.33 13.15
C ALA A 385 -6.36 -14.39 12.34
N ASN A 386 -6.99 -15.44 11.83
CA ASN A 386 -6.30 -16.44 10.99
C ASN A 386 -6.09 -16.00 9.54
N LEU A 387 -6.62 -14.84 9.13
CA LEU A 387 -6.51 -14.34 7.75
C LEU A 387 -5.16 -13.65 7.50
N LYS A 388 -4.72 -13.73 6.23
CA LYS A 388 -3.57 -12.96 5.76
C LYS A 388 -3.95 -11.49 5.54
N TYR A 389 -3.07 -10.53 5.73
CA TYR A 389 -1.73 -10.61 6.31
C TYR A 389 -1.76 -10.00 7.70
N ASP A 390 -0.97 -10.54 8.63
CA ASP A 390 -0.64 -9.90 9.92
C ASP A 390 -1.84 -9.48 10.78
N VAL A 391 -3.03 -10.05 10.55
CA VAL A 391 -4.25 -9.72 11.30
C VAL A 391 -4.11 -9.96 12.81
N PRO A 392 -3.44 -11.02 13.32
CA PRO A 392 -3.25 -11.18 14.76
C PRO A 392 -2.52 -10.01 15.40
N PHE A 393 -1.43 -9.55 14.76
CA PHE A 393 -0.61 -8.45 15.23
C PHE A 393 -1.44 -7.17 15.27
N VAL A 394 -2.06 -6.79 14.14
CA VAL A 394 -2.87 -5.57 14.07
C VAL A 394 -4.10 -5.63 15.00
N PHE A 395 -4.67 -6.82 15.19
CA PHE A 395 -5.75 -7.01 16.16
C PHE A 395 -5.29 -6.73 17.59
N ALA A 396 -4.10 -7.21 17.97
CA ALA A 396 -3.52 -6.93 19.28
C ALA A 396 -3.30 -5.42 19.49
N GLU A 397 -2.80 -4.70 18.48
CA GLU A 397 -2.53 -3.25 18.55
C GLU A 397 -3.76 -2.43 19.02
N VAL A 398 -4.97 -2.89 18.68
CA VAL A 398 -6.22 -2.19 18.99
C VAL A 398 -7.11 -2.87 20.03
N ASN A 399 -6.86 -4.14 20.40
CA ASN A 399 -7.73 -4.91 21.31
C ASN A 399 -7.01 -5.61 22.47
N ALA A 400 -5.68 -5.56 22.57
CA ALA A 400 -4.97 -6.34 23.60
C ALA A 400 -5.44 -6.00 25.03
N ASP A 401 -5.61 -7.03 25.85
CA ASP A 401 -5.90 -6.84 27.28
C ASP A 401 -4.56 -6.60 28.03
N ILE A 402 -4.50 -5.60 28.91
CA ILE A 402 -3.34 -5.39 29.79
C ILE A 402 -3.54 -6.21 31.06
N VAL A 403 -2.65 -7.17 31.31
CA VAL A 403 -2.72 -8.04 32.48
C VAL A 403 -1.62 -7.66 33.45
N ARG A 404 -2.00 -7.29 34.68
CA ARG A 404 -1.06 -6.92 35.74
C ARG A 404 -0.82 -8.08 36.67
N TRP A 405 0.45 -8.39 36.89
CA TRP A 405 0.92 -9.48 37.72
C TRP A 405 1.73 -8.93 38.89
N MET A 406 1.54 -9.48 40.08
CA MET A 406 2.45 -9.29 41.22
C MET A 406 3.20 -10.59 41.45
N VAL A 407 4.50 -10.59 41.16
CA VAL A 407 5.31 -11.81 41.09
C VAL A 407 4.71 -12.83 40.10
N SER A 408 4.00 -13.87 40.57
CA SER A 408 3.34 -14.91 39.77
C SER A 408 1.82 -14.93 39.92
N ARG A 409 1.26 -13.95 40.61
CA ARG A 409 -0.19 -13.85 40.88
C ARG A 409 -0.82 -12.77 40.01
N LYS A 410 -1.83 -13.14 39.23
CA LYS A 410 -2.66 -12.19 38.48
C LYS A 410 -3.41 -11.27 39.46
N MET A 411 -3.24 -9.97 39.28
CA MET A 411 -3.86 -8.94 40.12
C MET A 411 -5.07 -8.34 39.43
N HIS A 412 -4.92 -7.93 38.17
CA HIS A 412 -5.94 -7.20 37.43
C HIS A 412 -5.81 -7.44 35.93
N SER A 413 -6.92 -7.31 35.20
CA SER A 413 -6.92 -7.21 33.75
C SER A 413 -7.70 -5.98 33.34
N ASP A 414 -7.03 -5.07 32.64
CA ASP A 414 -7.64 -3.96 31.95
C ASP A 414 -7.96 -4.40 30.51
N THR A 415 -9.24 -4.36 30.18
CA THR A 415 -9.76 -4.85 28.90
C THR A 415 -10.19 -3.71 27.97
N ARG A 416 -9.94 -2.44 28.36
CA ARG A 416 -10.55 -1.26 27.74
C ARG A 416 -9.57 -0.14 27.40
N THR A 417 -8.33 -0.22 27.88
CA THR A 417 -7.38 0.88 27.70
C THR A 417 -6.78 0.93 26.30
N VAL A 418 -6.45 -0.22 25.73
CA VAL A 418 -5.80 -0.32 24.42
C VAL A 418 -6.75 0.09 23.30
N GLY A 419 -6.24 0.75 22.27
CA GLY A 419 -6.97 1.02 21.04
C GLY A 419 -8.04 2.11 21.16
N LYS A 420 -7.65 3.35 21.43
CA LYS A 420 -8.57 4.47 21.64
C LYS A 420 -8.49 5.50 20.53
N TYR A 421 -9.62 6.16 20.26
CA TYR A 421 -9.73 7.32 19.38
C TYR A 421 -8.99 7.13 18.06
N ILE A 422 -9.19 5.99 17.41
CA ILE A 422 -8.51 5.68 16.15
C ILE A 422 -8.92 6.75 15.15
N SER A 423 -7.96 7.53 14.68
CA SER A 423 -8.20 8.83 14.06
C SER A 423 -7.57 8.92 12.67
N THR A 424 -8.29 9.56 11.75
CA THR A 424 -7.76 9.95 10.44
C THR A 424 -8.28 11.34 10.06
N LYS A 425 -7.72 11.95 9.00
CA LYS A 425 -8.19 13.22 8.47
C LYS A 425 -9.58 13.04 7.84
N ALA A 426 -10.50 13.95 8.14
CA ALA A 426 -11.83 13.94 7.55
C ALA A 426 -11.80 14.42 6.09
N VAL A 427 -12.56 13.74 5.23
CA VAL A 427 -12.69 14.05 3.80
C VAL A 427 -13.28 15.44 3.61
N GLY A 428 -12.62 16.27 2.80
CA GLY A 428 -13.08 17.62 2.45
C GLY A 428 -12.86 18.69 3.53
N TYR A 429 -12.18 18.36 4.63
CA TYR A 429 -11.82 19.32 5.67
C TYR A 429 -10.31 19.50 5.75
N THR A 430 -9.86 20.72 6.05
CA THR A 430 -8.43 21.03 6.20
C THR A 430 -7.81 20.31 7.39
N ASN A 431 -8.39 20.42 8.58
CA ASN A 431 -7.80 19.91 9.84
C ASN A 431 -8.81 19.24 10.78
N ALA A 432 -9.94 18.74 10.25
CA ALA A 432 -10.93 18.04 11.07
C ALA A 432 -10.56 16.56 11.27
N ARG A 433 -10.73 16.09 12.51
CA ARG A 433 -10.54 14.69 12.91
C ARG A 433 -11.77 13.86 12.56
N ASN A 434 -11.57 12.73 11.92
CA ASN A 434 -12.57 11.67 11.79
C ASN A 434 -12.20 10.51 12.73
N ASP A 435 -13.09 10.15 13.65
CA ASP A 435 -12.91 9.00 14.55
C ASP A 435 -13.45 7.75 13.87
N ILE A 436 -12.58 6.77 13.64
CA ILE A 436 -12.88 5.52 12.95
C ILE A 436 -12.74 4.31 13.90
N THR A 437 -12.77 4.51 15.21
CA THR A 437 -12.63 3.43 16.21
C THR A 437 -13.62 2.29 16.00
N ASP A 438 -14.88 2.63 15.69
CA ASP A 438 -15.95 1.64 15.45
C ASP A 438 -15.72 0.81 14.17
N SER A 439 -14.83 1.24 13.27
CA SER A 439 -14.42 0.44 12.11
C SER A 439 -13.46 -0.68 12.48
N TYR A 440 -12.73 -0.54 13.59
CA TYR A 440 -11.70 -1.47 14.04
C TYR A 440 -12.16 -2.43 15.13
N LYS A 441 -13.11 -2.01 15.97
CA LYS A 441 -13.63 -2.87 17.04
C LYS A 441 -15.04 -2.46 17.47
N PRO A 442 -15.84 -3.39 18.02
CA PRO A 442 -17.10 -3.03 18.63
C PRO A 442 -16.89 -2.20 19.90
N ARG A 443 -17.94 -1.50 20.32
CA ARG A 443 -17.90 -0.62 21.50
C ARG A 443 -17.37 -1.36 22.74
N GLU A 444 -16.38 -0.75 23.39
CA GLU A 444 -15.75 -1.20 24.63
C GLU A 444 -16.78 -1.55 25.72
N GLY A 445 -16.56 -2.69 26.37
CA GLY A 445 -17.44 -3.22 27.42
C GLY A 445 -18.77 -3.82 26.95
N SER A 446 -19.01 -3.91 25.64
CA SER A 446 -20.18 -4.61 25.09
C SER A 446 -19.96 -6.12 25.04
N ALA A 447 -21.05 -6.90 25.07
CA ALA A 447 -20.95 -8.36 24.91
C ALA A 447 -20.37 -8.78 23.55
N ASN A 448 -20.58 -7.96 22.52
CA ASN A 448 -20.07 -8.20 21.18
C ASN A 448 -18.54 -8.06 21.12
N GLU A 449 -17.99 -7.02 21.74
CA GLU A 449 -16.54 -6.78 21.78
C GLU A 449 -15.82 -7.97 22.46
N ARG A 450 -16.30 -8.45 23.62
CA ARG A 450 -15.73 -9.66 24.26
C ARG A 450 -15.98 -10.95 23.46
N ALA A 451 -17.02 -11.02 22.64
CA ALA A 451 -17.23 -12.16 21.73
C ALA A 451 -16.23 -12.15 20.57
N VAL A 452 -15.94 -10.97 20.02
CA VAL A 452 -14.91 -10.75 18.98
C VAL A 452 -13.52 -11.08 19.51
N PHE A 453 -13.16 -10.60 20.71
CA PHE A 453 -11.86 -10.93 21.34
C PHE A 453 -11.67 -12.45 21.50
N ARG A 454 -12.69 -13.14 22.05
CA ARG A 454 -12.64 -14.61 22.19
C ARG A 454 -12.54 -15.32 20.85
N ARG A 455 -13.20 -14.80 19.80
CA ARG A 455 -13.08 -15.35 18.44
C ARG A 455 -11.64 -15.22 17.94
N ALA A 456 -11.03 -14.03 18.06
CA ALA A 456 -9.65 -13.80 17.65
C ALA A 456 -8.67 -14.74 18.36
N LEU A 457 -8.80 -14.86 19.69
CA LEU A 457 -7.98 -15.78 20.48
C LEU A 457 -8.12 -17.24 20.00
N ASN A 458 -9.35 -17.69 19.75
CA ASN A 458 -9.58 -19.03 19.21
C ASN A 458 -8.94 -19.21 17.82
N ARG A 459 -9.00 -18.20 16.95
CA ARG A 459 -8.39 -18.25 15.61
C ARG A 459 -6.87 -18.34 15.66
N VAL A 460 -6.24 -17.59 16.57
CA VAL A 460 -4.79 -17.65 16.80
C VAL A 460 -4.38 -19.03 17.33
N ASN A 461 -5.11 -19.54 18.33
CA ASN A 461 -4.79 -20.81 18.98
C ASN A 461 -5.08 -22.06 18.12
N SER A 462 -6.05 -22.00 17.21
CA SER A 462 -6.45 -23.17 16.42
C SER A 462 -5.46 -23.52 15.31
N GLY A 463 -4.51 -22.63 14.98
CA GLY A 463 -3.54 -22.89 13.91
C GLY A 463 -4.15 -23.08 12.51
N ASP A 464 -5.46 -22.87 12.34
CA ASP A 464 -6.23 -22.99 11.10
C ASP A 464 -5.92 -21.84 10.10
N GLY A 465 -4.65 -21.56 9.89
CA GLY A 465 -4.17 -20.76 8.80
C GLY A 465 -4.36 -21.53 7.49
N GLN A 466 -4.95 -20.88 6.49
CA GLN A 466 -4.91 -21.40 5.13
C GLN A 466 -3.45 -21.39 4.63
N GLY A 467 -2.81 -22.56 4.75
CA GLY A 467 -1.59 -22.98 4.04
C GLY A 467 -0.30 -22.24 4.41
N ASP A 468 0.49 -22.86 5.31
CA ASP A 468 1.95 -22.89 5.20
C ASP A 468 2.52 -24.09 5.99
N GLU A 469 3.11 -25.06 5.29
CA GLU A 469 3.78 -26.23 5.88
C GLU A 469 5.18 -25.82 6.40
N SER A 470 5.28 -25.11 7.52
CA SER A 470 6.53 -25.02 8.32
C SER A 470 6.40 -24.21 9.62
N ARG A 471 5.38 -24.43 10.46
CA ARG A 471 5.31 -23.78 11.78
C ARG A 471 5.56 -24.77 12.91
N GLU A 472 6.51 -24.43 13.79
CA GLU A 472 6.63 -25.02 15.13
C GLU A 472 5.29 -24.88 15.88
N GLU A 473 4.95 -25.88 16.69
CA GLU A 473 3.65 -25.96 17.39
C GLU A 473 3.40 -24.72 18.25
N PRO A 474 2.22 -24.07 18.15
CA PRO A 474 1.88 -22.97 19.04
C PRO A 474 1.74 -23.47 20.49
N LEU A 475 2.28 -22.71 21.44
CA LEU A 475 2.08 -22.92 22.88
C LEU A 475 0.58 -22.92 23.18
N LYS A 476 0.06 -24.05 23.65
CA LYS A 476 -1.34 -24.17 24.09
C LYS A 476 -1.61 -23.24 25.27
N VAL A 477 -2.35 -22.17 25.02
CA VAL A 477 -2.81 -21.25 26.07
C VAL A 477 -4.04 -21.84 26.77
N GLU A 478 -3.90 -22.21 28.04
CA GLU A 478 -5.00 -22.72 28.87
C GLU A 478 -5.46 -21.63 29.87
N MET A 479 -6.57 -20.95 29.61
CA MET A 479 -7.19 -20.05 30.61
C MET A 479 -7.98 -20.86 31.63
N LYS A 480 -7.53 -20.88 32.90
CA LYS A 480 -8.30 -21.42 34.02
C LYS A 480 -9.08 -20.32 34.74
N PHE A 481 -10.40 -20.32 34.60
CA PHE A 481 -11.28 -19.54 35.46
C PHE A 481 -11.43 -20.24 36.81
N LYS A 482 -10.85 -19.69 37.88
CA LYS A 482 -11.19 -20.11 39.26
C LYS A 482 -12.33 -19.26 39.79
N GLN A 483 -13.49 -19.89 39.98
CA GLN A 483 -14.61 -19.30 40.70
C GLN A 483 -14.25 -19.21 42.18
N VAL A 484 -14.03 -17.99 42.69
CA VAL A 484 -13.79 -17.77 44.12
C VAL A 484 -15.14 -17.76 44.82
N LYS A 485 -15.41 -18.80 45.63
CA LYS A 485 -16.52 -18.76 46.59
C LYS A 485 -16.18 -17.74 47.67
N SER A 486 -17.08 -16.79 47.88
CA SER A 486 -17.05 -15.87 49.01
C SER A 486 -17.49 -16.62 50.27
N ASP A 487 -16.54 -17.02 51.11
CA ASP A 487 -16.88 -17.39 52.48
C ASP A 487 -16.90 -16.11 53.33
N VAL A 488 -18.13 -15.73 53.68
CA VAL A 488 -18.45 -14.74 54.71
C VAL A 488 -18.05 -15.32 56.05
N LEU A 489 -17.28 -14.57 56.83
CA LEU A 489 -17.38 -14.50 58.29
C LEU A 489 -16.97 -13.10 58.75
#